data_AF-A0A285ZTL3-F1
#
_entry.id   AF-A0A285ZTL3-F1
#
_cell.length_a   1.000
_cell.length_b   1.000
_cell.length_c   1.000
_cell.angle_alpha   90.00
_cell.angle_beta   90.00
_cell.angle_gamma   90.00
#
_symmetry.space_group_name_H-M   'P 1'
#
loop_
_entity.id
_entity.type
_entity.pdbx_description
1 polymer ?
#
loop_
_entity_poly.entity_id
_entity_poly.type
_entity_poly.pdbx_seq_one_letter_code
_entity_poly.pdbx_strand_id
1 'polypeptide(L)' 'MFDISHGLRQPVTQLMGMTELLAQTSDSLHSIAQIVDYMKTSTVMLDNYTRELTQHIENIAKKEKLAKQ' A
#
# COMPACT_ATOMS: atom_id res chain seq x y z
N MET A 1 -11.15 -0.22 11.69
CA MET A 1 -9.75 -0.72 11.86
C MET A 1 -9.49 -1.96 11.02
N PHE A 2 -10.46 -2.89 10.89
CA PHE A 2 -10.34 -4.09 10.05
C PHE A 2 -10.09 -3.77 8.58
N ASP A 3 -10.86 -2.86 7.98
CA ASP A 3 -10.69 -2.47 6.56
C ASP A 3 -9.33 -1.82 6.30
N ILE A 4 -8.88 -0.96 7.23
CA ILE A 4 -7.56 -0.31 7.20
C ILE A 4 -6.43 -1.35 7.18
N SER A 5 -6.52 -2.33 8.06
CA SER A 5 -5.51 -3.38 8.15
C SER A 5 -5.53 -4.30 6.92
N HIS A 6 -6.70 -4.61 6.37
CA HIS A 6 -6.85 -5.43 5.17
C HIS A 6 -6.34 -4.74 3.90
N GLY A 7 -6.72 -3.47 3.70
CA GLY A 7 -6.34 -2.70 2.53
C GLY A 7 -4.85 -2.36 2.48
N LEU A 8 -4.20 -2.25 3.65
CA LEU A 8 -2.74 -2.05 3.73
C LEU A 8 -1.99 -3.38 3.60
N ARG A 9 -2.54 -4.48 4.11
CA ARG A 9 -1.92 -5.82 4.03
C ARG A 9 -1.78 -6.31 2.60
N GLN A 10 -2.81 -6.13 1.76
CA GLN A 10 -2.78 -6.62 0.38
C GLN A 10 -1.58 -6.11 -0.44
N PRO A 11 -1.35 -4.80 -0.60
CA PRO A 11 -0.23 -4.32 -1.39
C PRO A 11 1.14 -4.57 -0.73
N VAL A 12 1.22 -4.68 0.61
CA VAL A 12 2.44 -5.14 1.29
C VAL A 12 2.78 -6.58 0.93
N THR A 13 1.81 -7.50 1.02
CA THR A 13 2.03 -8.91 0.68
C THR A 13 2.35 -9.08 -0.81
N GLN A 14 1.71 -8.29 -1.67
CA GLN A 14 2.02 -8.26 -3.10
C GLN A 14 3.46 -7.84 -3.37
N LEU A 15 3.95 -6.75 -2.75
CA LEU A 15 5.34 -6.33 -2.89
C LEU A 15 6.31 -7.39 -2.40
N MET A 16 6.02 -8.03 -1.26
CA MET A 16 6.85 -9.07 -0.70
C MET A 16 7.01 -10.25 -1.67
N GLY A 17 5.90 -10.77 -2.19
CA GLY A 17 5.92 -11.85 -3.19
C GLY A 17 6.65 -11.46 -4.48
N MET A 18 6.45 -10.23 -4.97
CA MET A 18 7.17 -9.74 -6.15
C MET A 18 8.68 -9.60 -5.92
N THR A 19 9.10 -9.15 -4.74
CA THR A 19 10.53 -9.08 -4.40
C THR A 19 11.16 -10.46 -4.28
N GLU A 20 10.43 -11.45 -3.75
CA GLU A 20 10.88 -12.85 -3.71
C GLU A 20 11.01 -13.44 -5.11
N LEU A 21 10.03 -13.20 -5.99
CA LEU A 21 10.08 -13.61 -7.40
C LEU A 21 11.28 -12.97 -8.11
N LEU A 22 11.52 -11.67 -7.88
CA LEU A 22 12.65 -10.96 -8.48
C LEU A 22 14.00 -11.49 -7.98
N ALA A 23 14.11 -11.82 -6.70
CA ALA A 23 15.35 -12.35 -6.11
C ALA A 23 15.70 -13.75 -6.64
N GLN A 24 14.69 -14.53 -7.06
CA GLN A 24 14.87 -15.89 -7.55
C GLN A 24 14.95 -15.98 -9.08
N THR A 25 14.70 -14.88 -9.80
CA THR A 25 14.59 -14.94 -11.25
C THR A 25 15.95 -14.89 -11.95
N SER A 26 16.13 -15.77 -12.93
CA SER A 26 17.11 -15.65 -14.01
C SER A 26 16.43 -15.29 -15.35
N ASP A 27 15.22 -14.73 -15.29
CA ASP A 27 14.41 -14.44 -16.45
C ASP A 27 14.98 -13.33 -17.32
N SER A 28 14.39 -13.20 -18.51
CA SER A 28 14.64 -12.10 -19.42
C SER A 28 14.39 -10.73 -18.75
N LEU A 29 15.08 -9.70 -19.26
CA LEU A 29 14.85 -8.31 -18.89
C LEU A 29 13.38 -7.87 -19.03
N HIS A 30 12.65 -8.48 -19.99
CA HIS A 30 11.23 -8.20 -20.18
C HIS A 30 10.38 -8.64 -18.99
N SER A 31 10.59 -9.86 -18.49
CA SER A 31 9.88 -10.39 -17.32
C SER A 31 10.19 -9.57 -16.06
N ILE A 32 11.45 -9.18 -15.88
CA ILE A 32 11.88 -8.29 -14.79
C ILE A 32 11.16 -6.94 -14.87
N ALA A 33 11.07 -6.35 -16.07
CA ALA A 33 10.37 -5.08 -16.27
C ALA A 33 8.87 -5.19 -15.91
N GLN A 34 8.23 -6.32 -16.22
CA GLN A 34 6.83 -6.56 -15.84
C GLN A 34 6.66 -6.68 -14.32
N ILE A 35 7.54 -7.40 -13.63
CA ILE A 35 7.52 -7.49 -12.16
C ILE A 35 7.69 -6.10 -11.54
N VAL A 36 8.62 -5.29 -12.03
CA VAL A 36 8.82 -3.91 -11.56
C VAL A 36 7.58 -3.05 -11.76
N ASP A 37 6.86 -3.19 -12.87
CA ASP A 37 5.62 -2.43 -13.11
C ASP A 37 4.48 -2.85 -12.18
N TYR A 38 4.37 -4.14 -11.87
CA TYR A 38 3.44 -4.61 -10.83
C TYR A 38 3.83 -4.07 -9.45
N MET A 39 5.12 -4.02 -9.12
CA MET A 39 5.59 -3.43 -7.85
C MET A 39 5.23 -1.95 -7.76
N LYS A 40 5.38 -1.17 -8.85
CA LYS A 40 4.93 0.23 -8.89
C LYS A 40 3.44 0.36 -8.63
N THR A 41 2.63 -0.55 -9.15
CA THR A 41 1.18 -0.54 -8.90
C THR A 41 0.89 -0.73 -7.41
N SER A 42 1.52 -1.72 -6.77
CA SER A 42 1.36 -1.95 -5.33
C SER A 42 1.88 -0.78 -4.48
N THR A 43 2.96 -0.10 -4.87
CA THR A 43 3.44 1.09 -4.13
C THR A 43 2.48 2.27 -4.27
N VAL A 44 1.88 2.50 -5.45
CA VAL A 44 0.84 3.53 -5.63
C VAL A 44 -0.39 3.23 -4.77
N MET A 45 -0.82 1.96 -4.71
CA MET A 45 -1.93 1.56 -3.84
C MET A 45 -1.62 1.84 -2.36
N LEU A 46 -0.39 1.58 -1.91
CA LEU A 46 0.04 1.90 -0.55
C LEU A 46 0.03 3.40 -0.25
N ASP A 47 0.54 4.22 -1.18
CA ASP A 47 0.56 5.68 -1.00
C ASP A 47 -0.87 6.23 -0.88
N ASN A 48 -1.77 5.80 -1.77
CA ASN A 48 -3.19 6.18 -1.68
C ASN A 48 -3.81 5.78 -0.34
N TYR A 49 -3.56 4.55 0.09
CA TYR A 49 -4.11 4.04 1.35
C TYR A 49 -3.63 4.83 2.57
N THR A 50 -2.34 5.16 2.60
CA THR A 50 -1.75 5.93 3.71
C THR A 50 -2.25 7.38 3.73
N ARG A 51 -2.49 7.99 2.56
CA ARG A 51 -3.14 9.31 2.45
C ARG A 51 -4.57 9.29 2.97
N GLU A 52 -5.38 8.32 2.54
CA GLU A 52 -6.77 8.17 2.99
C GLU A 52 -6.83 7.95 4.50
N LEU A 53 -5.95 7.11 5.04
CA LEU A 53 -5.85 6.87 6.48
C LEU A 53 -5.50 8.14 7.25
N THR A 54 -4.54 8.92 6.75
CA THR A 54 -4.13 10.19 7.37
C THR A 54 -5.30 11.16 7.41
N GLN A 55 -6.00 11.34 6.29
CA GLN A 55 -7.20 12.18 6.23
C GLN A 55 -8.30 11.69 7.18
N HIS A 56 -8.49 10.38 7.28
CA HIS A 56 -9.48 9.81 8.19
C HIS A 56 -9.16 10.12 9.66
N ILE A 57 -7.90 9.94 10.07
CA ILE A 57 -7.43 10.26 11.44
C ILE A 57 -7.58 11.75 11.73
N GLU A 58 -7.19 12.63 10.79
CA GLU A 58 -7.37 14.08 10.94
C GLU A 58 -8.84 14.48 11.12
N ASN A 59 -9.75 13.84 10.37
CA ASN A 59 -11.18 14.10 10.47
C ASN A 59 -11.75 13.65 11.82
N ILE A 60 -11.30 12.52 12.36
CA ILE A 60 -11.67 12.07 13.72
C ILE A 60 -11.17 13.09 14.75
N ALA A 61 -9.90 13.48 14.67
CA ALA A 61 -9.31 14.44 15.62
C ALA A 61 -10.01 15.81 15.58
N LYS A 62 -10.42 16.29 14.41
CA LYS A 62 -11.22 17.52 14.26
C LYS A 62 -12.59 17.40 14.92
N LYS A 63 -13.29 16.27 14.69
CA LYS A 63 -14.61 16.02 15.30
C LYS A 63 -14.54 15.98 16.83
N GLU A 64 -13.51 15.33 17.38
CA GLU A 64 -13.32 15.29 18.84
C GLU A 64 -13.04 16.67 19.46
N LYS A 65 -12.34 17.55 18.75
CA LYS A 65 -12.13 18.94 19.20
C LYS A 65 -13.42 19.76 19.20
N LEU A 66 -14.26 19.60 18.18
CA LEU A 66 -15.55 20.28 18.07
C LEU A 66 -16.56 19.79 19.12
N ALA A 67 -16.52 18.51 19.50
CA ALA A 67 -17.41 17.94 20.52
C ALA A 67 -17.05 18.36 21.97
N LYS A 68 -15.90 19.00 22.18
CA LYS A 68 -15.42 19.48 23.49
C LYS A 68 -15.56 21.00 23.68
N GLN A 69 -16.10 21.70 22.68
CA GLN A 69 -16.43 23.13 22.72
C GLN A 69 -17.93 23.30 22.99
#